data_AF-A0A971X643-F1
#
_entry.id   AF-A0A971X643-F1
#
_cell.length_a   1.000
_cell.length_b   1.000
_cell.length_c   1.000
_cell.angle_alpha   90.00
_cell.angle_beta   90.00
_cell.angle_gamma   90.00
#
_symmetry.space_group_name_H-M   'P 1'
#
loop_
_entity.id
_entity.type
_entity.pdbx_description
1 polymer ?
#
loop_
_entity_poly.entity_id
_entity_poly.type
_entity_poly.pdbx_seq_one_letter_code
_entity_poly.pdbx_strand_id
1 'polypeptide(L)'
;MVYKTYDKALMGLLAEKAKGNFQRVPVKGTFSLYPEEYSSFEIYDSNGNRVRVLSRHKAEKAKDKPVTAERIREQLNKTRDTPYFFESVLVNTSNNAFIPVSEINSMRRAALDELNV
;
A
#
# COMPACT_ATOMS: atom_id res chain seq x y z
N MET A 1 12.88 14.81 10.14
CA MET A 1 11.57 15.42 9.88
C MET A 1 10.58 14.31 9.55
N VAL A 2 9.62 14.10 10.44
CA VAL A 2 8.57 13.07 10.35
C VAL A 2 7.36 13.72 9.71
N TYR A 3 6.99 13.32 8.49
CA TYR A 3 5.75 13.78 7.87
C TYR A 3 4.55 13.19 8.63
N LYS A 4 3.86 14.07 9.36
CA LYS A 4 2.55 13.87 9.99
C LYS A 4 1.48 14.51 9.11
N THR A 5 0.93 13.78 8.15
CA THR A 5 -0.31 14.08 7.38
C THR A 5 -0.44 12.90 6.42
N TYR A 6 -1.49 12.10 6.32
CA TYR A 6 -2.91 12.35 6.40
C TYR A 6 -3.63 11.25 7.18
N ASP A 7 -4.51 11.74 8.02
CA ASP A 7 -5.75 11.13 8.51
C ASP A 7 -5.73 9.89 9.39
N LYS A 8 -5.67 10.20 10.67
CA LYS A 8 -6.35 9.49 11.76
C LYS A 8 -7.82 9.11 11.41
N ALA A 9 -8.50 9.72 10.43
CA ALA A 9 -9.84 9.30 10.00
C ALA A 9 -9.86 8.17 8.96
N LEU A 10 -8.79 7.94 8.19
CA LEU A 10 -8.75 6.84 7.21
C LEU A 10 -8.73 5.47 7.92
N MET A 11 -8.19 5.43 9.14
CA MET A 11 -8.07 4.23 9.97
C MET A 11 -9.38 3.81 10.63
N GLY A 12 -10.37 4.71 10.77
CA GLY A 12 -11.68 4.39 11.35
C GLY A 12 -12.56 3.57 10.41
N LEU A 13 -12.58 3.93 9.12
CA LEU A 13 -13.43 3.30 8.11
C LEU A 13 -13.00 1.88 7.73
N LEU A 14 -11.70 1.57 7.85
CA LEU A 14 -11.17 0.25 7.51
C LEU A 14 -11.49 -0.82 8.57
N ALA A 15 -11.71 -0.45 9.83
CA ALA A 15 -11.97 -1.40 10.91
C ALA A 15 -13.39 -2.01 10.83
N GLU A 16 -14.37 -1.28 10.30
CA GLU A 16 -15.78 -1.67 10.38
C GLU A 16 -16.19 -2.79 9.40
N LYS A 17 -15.37 -3.13 8.40
CA LYS A 17 -15.75 -4.05 7.31
C LYS A 17 -15.14 -5.46 7.31
N ALA A 18 -14.36 -5.86 8.32
CA ALA A 18 -13.76 -7.21 8.38
C ALA A 18 -14.61 -8.22 9.18
N LYS A 19 -15.88 -8.41 8.79
CA LYS A 19 -16.68 -9.56 9.23
C LYS A 19 -16.98 -10.44 8.03
N GLY A 20 -16.04 -11.32 7.69
CA GLY A 20 -16.18 -12.24 6.56
C GLY A 20 -15.26 -13.44 6.71
N ASN A 21 -15.87 -14.60 6.93
CA ASN A 21 -15.25 -15.90 7.12
C ASN A 21 -14.46 -16.34 5.87
N PHE A 22 -13.12 -16.38 5.90
CA PHE A 22 -12.31 -16.89 4.78
C PHE A 22 -11.08 -17.68 5.26
N GLN A 23 -10.82 -18.80 4.58
CA GLN A 23 -9.74 -19.77 4.80
C GLN A 23 -8.33 -19.25 4.38
N ARG A 24 -8.25 -17.98 3.95
CA ARG A 24 -7.03 -17.23 3.59
C ARG A 24 -7.02 -15.94 4.37
N VAL A 25 -5.84 -15.43 4.71
CA VAL A 25 -5.74 -14.27 5.60
C VAL A 25 -6.00 -12.98 4.80
N PRO A 26 -7.08 -12.22 5.09
CA PRO A 26 -7.33 -10.96 4.43
C PRO A 26 -6.35 -9.92 4.95
N VAL A 27 -5.58 -9.33 4.03
CA VAL A 27 -4.73 -8.18 4.31
C VAL A 27 -5.33 -6.92 3.70
N LYS A 28 -5.23 -5.82 4.45
CA LYS A 28 -5.61 -4.48 4.01
C LYS A 28 -4.35 -3.68 3.74
N GLY A 29 -4.32 -2.97 2.62
CA GLY A 29 -3.20 -2.13 2.22
C GLY A 29 -3.63 -0.68 2.06
N THR A 30 -2.78 0.25 2.47
CA THR A 30 -2.93 1.68 2.20
C THR A 30 -1.63 2.17 1.59
N PHE A 31 -1.72 2.66 0.36
CA PHE A 31 -0.61 3.25 -0.37
C PHE A 31 -0.85 4.74 -0.57
N SER A 32 0.12 5.56 -0.25
CA SER A 32 0.06 7.01 -0.46
C SER A 32 1.20 7.44 -1.37
N LEU A 33 0.86 8.12 -2.46
CA LEU A 33 1.75 8.55 -3.53
C LEU A 33 1.50 10.03 -3.86
N TYR A 34 2.41 10.88 -3.43
CA TYR A 34 2.37 12.30 -3.72
C TYR A 34 3.62 12.73 -4.49
N PRO A 35 3.47 13.52 -5.56
CA PRO A 35 4.63 13.98 -6.33
C PRO A 35 5.53 14.83 -5.44
N GLU A 36 6.84 14.69 -5.62
CA GLU A 36 7.88 15.35 -4.81
C GLU A 36 7.98 14.86 -3.35
N GLU A 37 7.22 13.84 -2.96
CA GLU A 37 7.22 13.23 -1.62
C GLU A 37 7.59 11.73 -1.66
N TYR A 38 7.91 11.16 -0.49
CA TYR A 38 8.16 9.73 -0.34
C TYR A 38 6.84 8.97 -0.28
N SER A 39 6.77 7.85 -0.99
CA SER A 39 5.60 6.98 -0.94
C SER A 39 5.60 6.21 0.37
N SER A 40 4.43 6.03 0.95
CA SER A 40 4.26 5.16 2.11
C SER A 40 3.30 4.03 1.77
N PHE A 41 3.66 2.83 2.20
CA PHE A 41 2.85 1.64 2.06
C PHE A 41 2.65 0.99 3.42
N GLU A 42 1.41 0.88 3.82
CA GLU A 42 1.02 0.30 5.10
C GLU A 42 0.14 -0.90 4.84
N ILE A 43 0.46 -2.03 5.46
CA ILE A 43 -0.35 -3.24 5.39
C ILE A 43 -0.77 -3.70 6.77
N TYR A 44 -1.97 -4.24 6.85
CA TYR A 44 -2.63 -4.70 8.07
C TYR A 44 -3.19 -6.08 7.82
N ASP A 45 -2.86 -7.01 8.71
CA ASP A 45 -3.34 -8.37 8.67
C ASP A 45 -4.47 -8.60 9.69
N SER A 46 -5.34 -9.57 9.44
CA SER A 46 -6.40 -9.94 10.39
C SER A 46 -5.87 -10.47 11.72
N ASN A 47 -4.62 -10.93 11.78
CA ASN A 47 -3.95 -11.31 13.03
C ASN A 47 -3.56 -10.12 13.90
N GLY A 48 -3.78 -8.88 13.46
CA GLY A 48 -3.37 -7.66 14.19
C GLY A 48 -1.94 -7.21 13.91
N ASN A 49 -1.25 -7.87 12.97
CA ASN A 49 0.05 -7.43 12.49
C ASN A 49 -0.11 -6.21 11.59
N ARG A 50 0.72 -5.19 11.81
CA ARG A 50 0.77 -3.98 11.01
C ARG A 50 2.21 -3.70 10.62
N VAL A 51 2.42 -3.50 9.33
CA VAL A 51 3.72 -3.19 8.74
C VAL A 51 3.62 -1.87 7.99
N ARG A 52 4.66 -1.02 8.13
CA ARG A 52 4.73 0.28 7.47
C ARG A 52 6.07 0.45 6.81
N VAL A 53 6.04 0.49 5.47
CA VAL A 53 7.21 0.67 4.62
C VAL A 53 7.17 2.04 3.98
N LEU A 54 8.33 2.71 3.94
CA LEU A 54 8.53 3.96 3.22
C LEU A 54 9.38 3.67 1.97
N SER A 55 9.04 4.28 0.84
CA SER A 55 9.87 4.20 -0.35
C SER A 55 11.22 4.88 -0.09
N ARG A 56 12.27 4.33 -0.71
CA ARG A 56 13.60 4.97 -0.70
C ARG A 56 13.67 6.07 -1.75
N HIS A 57 12.84 6.00 -2.78
CA HIS A 57 12.75 6.98 -3.85
C HIS A 57 11.55 7.91 -3.66
N LYS A 58 11.76 9.20 -3.92
CA LYS A 58 10.67 10.18 -4.02
C LYS A 58 9.87 9.93 -5.29
N ALA A 59 8.56 10.11 -5.23
CA ALA A 59 7.73 10.08 -6.41
C ALA A 59 8.03 11.29 -7.29
N GLU A 60 8.18 11.07 -8.58
CA GLU A 60 8.44 12.13 -9.54
C GLU A 60 7.12 12.71 -10.04
N LYS A 61 7.13 13.97 -10.48
CA LYS A 61 5.98 14.53 -11.20
C LYS A 61 5.84 13.79 -12.53
N ALA A 62 4.73 13.09 -12.72
CA ALA A 62 4.43 12.44 -13.97
C ALA A 62 4.11 13.52 -15.02
N LYS A 63 4.92 13.59 -16.09
CA LYS A 63 4.61 14.42 -17.25
C LYS A 63 3.82 13.68 -18.33
N ASP A 64 3.99 12.35 -18.43
CA ASP A 64 3.50 11.58 -19.59
C ASP A 64 2.78 10.28 -19.20
N LYS A 65 3.19 9.62 -18.10
CA LYS A 65 2.63 8.32 -17.68
C LYS A 65 2.40 8.28 -16.16
N PRO A 66 1.37 8.94 -15.62
CA PRO A 66 1.05 8.81 -14.20
C PRO A 66 0.73 7.36 -13.85
N VAL A 67 1.20 6.94 -12.68
CA VAL A 67 0.81 5.65 -12.13
C VAL A 67 -0.56 5.82 -11.49
N THR A 68 -1.54 5.08 -12.00
CA THR A 68 -2.89 5.08 -11.43
C THR A 68 -2.98 4.18 -10.21
N ALA A 69 -3.93 4.50 -9.33
CA ALA A 69 -4.29 3.66 -8.18
C ALA A 69 -4.56 2.20 -8.58
N GLU A 70 -5.22 2.02 -9.72
CA GLU A 70 -5.55 0.71 -10.28
C GLU A 70 -4.29 -0.09 -10.64
N ARG A 71 -3.32 0.55 -11.31
CA ARG A 71 -2.01 -0.04 -11.62
C ARG A 71 -1.26 -0.46 -10.35
N ILE A 72 -1.23 0.40 -9.32
CA ILE A 72 -0.57 0.07 -8.04
C ILE A 72 -1.25 -1.15 -7.42
N ARG A 73 -2.58 -1.14 -7.36
CA ARG A 73 -3.37 -2.23 -6.81
C ARG A 73 -3.13 -3.55 -7.57
N GLU A 74 -3.08 -3.55 -8.89
CA GLU A 74 -2.75 -4.74 -9.68
C GLU A 74 -1.37 -5.30 -9.36
N GLN A 75 -0.36 -4.43 -9.18
CA GLN A 75 1.00 -4.86 -8.86
C GLN A 75 1.12 -5.38 -7.42
N LEU A 76 0.40 -4.77 -6.48
CA LEU A 76 0.33 -5.24 -5.10
C LEU A 76 -0.43 -6.57 -4.99
N ASN A 77 -1.52 -6.72 -5.74
CA ASN A 77 -2.34 -7.94 -5.77
C ASN A 77 -1.66 -9.12 -6.49
N LYS A 78 -0.48 -8.93 -7.09
CA LYS A 78 0.38 -10.03 -7.55
C LYS A 78 1.07 -10.74 -6.38
N THR A 79 0.33 -11.12 -5.36
CA THR A 79 0.72 -12.01 -4.27
C THR A 79 0.31 -13.44 -4.63
N ARG A 80 0.96 -14.03 -5.65
CA ARG A 80 0.72 -15.45 -5.99
C ARG A 80 1.44 -16.43 -5.06
N ASP A 81 2.41 -15.94 -4.29
CA ASP A 81 3.37 -16.77 -3.55
C ASP A 81 3.11 -16.83 -2.03
N THR A 82 2.10 -16.13 -1.52
CA THR A 82 1.83 -16.06 -0.08
C THR A 82 0.36 -16.39 0.24
N PRO A 83 0.06 -16.93 1.44
CA PRO A 83 -1.32 -17.21 1.88
C PRO A 83 -2.15 -15.94 2.23
N TYR A 84 -1.58 -14.75 2.00
CA TYR A 84 -2.19 -13.45 2.23
C TYR A 84 -2.87 -12.95 0.94
N PHE A 85 -4.11 -12.46 1.04
CA PHE A 85 -4.79 -11.82 -0.09
C PHE A 85 -5.22 -10.40 0.25
N PHE A 86 -5.01 -9.46 -0.68
CA PHE A 86 -5.42 -8.08 -0.46
C PHE A 86 -6.93 -7.94 -0.60
N GLU A 87 -7.64 -7.91 0.53
CA GLU A 87 -9.09 -7.70 0.59
C GLU A 87 -9.44 -6.26 0.19
N SER A 88 -8.64 -5.29 0.62
CA SER A 88 -8.82 -3.88 0.28
C SER A 88 -7.47 -3.19 0.18
N VAL A 89 -7.22 -2.54 -0.96
CA VAL A 89 -6.06 -1.67 -1.14
C VAL A 89 -6.59 -0.27 -1.44
N LEU A 90 -6.39 0.64 -0.50
CA LEU A 90 -6.59 2.06 -0.71
C LEU A 90 -5.33 2.63 -1.32
N VAL A 91 -5.45 3.30 -2.45
CA VAL A 91 -4.32 3.97 -3.10
C VAL A 91 -4.65 5.44 -3.24
N ASN A 92 -4.03 6.25 -2.39
CA ASN A 92 -4.10 7.70 -2.43
C ASN A 92 -2.98 8.19 -3.33
N THR A 93 -3.29 8.43 -4.60
CA THR A 93 -2.35 9.06 -5.51
C THR A 93 -2.94 10.35 -6.04
N SER A 94 -2.12 11.40 -6.13
CA SER A 94 -2.46 12.51 -7.03
C SER A 94 -2.17 12.05 -8.45
N ASN A 95 -3.11 12.19 -9.38
CA ASN A 95 -3.00 11.76 -10.79
C ASN A 95 -1.81 12.37 -11.58
N ASN A 96 -0.92 13.12 -10.91
CA ASN A 96 0.30 13.72 -11.42
C ASN A 96 1.58 13.12 -10.79
N ALA A 97 1.50 11.98 -10.10
CA ALA A 97 2.65 11.30 -9.52
C ALA A 97 3.09 10.08 -10.36
N PHE A 98 4.41 9.92 -10.50
CA PHE A 98 5.05 8.81 -11.17
C PHE A 98 6.00 8.11 -10.20
N ILE A 99 5.87 6.80 -10.13
CA ILE A 99 6.81 5.93 -9.43
C ILE A 99 7.07 4.70 -10.29
N PRO A 100 8.34 4.26 -10.42
CA PRO A 100 8.62 3.05 -11.16
C PRO A 100 7.95 1.84 -10.51
N VAL A 101 7.45 0.93 -11.34
CA VAL A 101 6.85 -0.34 -10.89
C VAL A 101 7.82 -1.16 -10.04
N SER A 102 9.13 -1.01 -10.30
CA SER A 102 10.20 -1.61 -9.51
C SER A 102 10.15 -1.16 -8.04
N GLU A 103 9.83 0.11 -7.76
CA GLU A 103 9.70 0.60 -6.39
C GLU A 103 8.44 0.11 -5.70
N ILE A 104 7.32 0.02 -6.44
CA ILE A 104 6.10 -0.62 -5.92
C ILE A 104 6.42 -2.07 -5.54
N ASN A 105 7.16 -2.79 -6.39
CA ASN A 105 7.55 -4.17 -6.11
C ASN A 105 8.54 -4.28 -4.93
N SER A 106 9.48 -3.35 -4.79
CA SER A 106 10.38 -3.26 -3.63
C SER A 106 9.60 -3.05 -2.34
N MET A 107 8.67 -2.07 -2.31
CA MET A 107 7.83 -1.81 -1.15
C MET A 107 6.91 -2.97 -0.82
N ARG A 108 6.32 -3.61 -1.85
CA ARG A 108 5.53 -4.84 -1.68
C ARG A 108 6.36 -5.92 -1.00
N ARG A 109 7.57 -6.18 -1.50
CA ARG A 109 8.47 -7.19 -0.93
C ARG A 109 8.83 -6.87 0.50
N ALA A 110 9.27 -5.64 0.77
CA ALA A 110 9.62 -5.21 2.12
C ALA A 110 8.43 -5.34 3.08
N ALA A 111 7.22 -4.98 2.64
CA ALA A 111 6.04 -5.07 3.47
C ALA A 111 5.65 -6.52 3.77
N LEU A 112 5.71 -7.40 2.77
CA LEU A 112 5.46 -8.84 2.95
C LEU A 112 6.54 -9.53 3.78
N ASP A 113 7.81 -9.11 3.64
CA ASP A 113 8.94 -9.63 4.41
C ASP A 113 8.79 -9.29 5.90
N GLU A 114 8.46 -8.04 6.22
CA GLU A 114 8.15 -7.60 7.58
C GLU A 114 6.87 -8.25 8.14
N LEU A 115 5.95 -8.73 7.29
CA LEU A 115 4.73 -9.42 7.74
C LEU A 115 4.96 -10.90 8.05
N ASN A 116 5.96 -11.51 7.43
CA ASN A 116 6.30 -12.93 7.57
C ASN A 116 7.26 -13.19 8.76
N VAL A 117 7.37 -12.26 9.72
CA VAL A 117 8.25 -12.37 10.90
C VAL A 117 7.52 -12.87 12.14
#